data_AF-A0A523K605-F1
#
_entry.id   AF-A0A523K605-F1
#
_cell.length_a   1.000
_cell.length_b   1.000
_cell.length_c   1.000
_cell.angle_alpha   90.00
_cell.angle_beta   90.00
_cell.angle_gamma   90.00
#
_symmetry.space_group_name_H-M   'P 1'
#
loop_
_entity.id
_entity.type
_entity.pdbx_description
1 polymer ?
#
loop_
_entity_poly.entity_id
_entity_poly.type
_entity_poly.pdbx_seq_one_letter_code
_entity_poly.pdbx_strand_id
1 'polypeptide(L)'
;NRWSQYDTGAASMSLCLQATSLDLMVHQMGGFSAEKTAELFSIPDQFTSMAIMAVGYQLPEDKITEEMMEREFLERRRNPLAEQFFDGEWGKPIR
;
A
#
# COMPACT_ATOMS: atom_id res chain seq x y z
N ASN A 1 -1.60 13.10 17.89
CA ASN A 1 -2.22 11.76 17.98
C ASN A 1 -1.11 10.72 17.83
N ARG A 2 -0.89 9.84 18.82
CA ARG A 2 0.18 8.81 18.78
C ARG A 2 -0.06 7.76 17.68
N TRP A 3 -1.33 7.51 17.35
CA TRP A 3 -1.77 6.43 16.48
C TRP A 3 -2.10 6.90 15.07
N SER A 4 -1.84 8.17 14.75
CA SER A 4 -2.25 8.78 13.48
C SER A 4 -1.77 7.99 12.26
N GLN A 5 -0.56 7.44 12.30
CA GLN A 5 -0.01 6.64 11.19
C GLN A 5 -0.73 5.28 11.06
N TYR A 6 -1.06 4.64 12.19
CA TYR A 6 -1.81 3.38 12.20
C TYR A 6 -3.24 3.61 11.68
N ASP A 7 -3.91 4.64 12.18
CA ASP A 7 -5.26 5.02 11.76
C ASP A 7 -5.29 5.39 10.27
N THR A 8 -4.27 6.12 9.78
CA THR A 8 -4.12 6.44 8.36
C THR A 8 -3.91 5.18 7.52
N GLY A 9 -3.15 4.20 8.01
CA GLY A 9 -3.00 2.90 7.34
C GLY A 9 -4.32 2.14 7.20
N ALA A 10 -5.17 2.15 8.25
CA ALA A 10 -6.50 1.56 8.20
C ALA A 10 -7.42 2.28 7.20
N ALA A 11 -7.33 3.60 7.11
CA ALA A 11 -8.04 4.40 6.11
C ALA A 11 -7.56 4.07 4.68
N SER A 12 -6.25 3.96 4.44
CA SER A 12 -5.69 3.57 3.15
C SER A 12 -6.15 2.18 2.71
N MET A 13 -6.21 1.22 3.64
CA MET A 13 -6.74 -0.12 3.37
C MET A 13 -8.22 -0.08 2.96
N SER A 14 -9.02 0.72 3.67
CA SER A 14 -10.45 0.91 3.33
C SER A 14 -10.63 1.54 1.94
N LEU A 15 -9.78 2.52 1.58
CA LEU A 15 -9.74 3.09 0.23
C LEU A 15 -9.43 2.02 -0.82
N CYS A 16 -8.41 1.18 -0.59
CA CYS A 16 -8.07 0.09 -1.50
C CYS A 16 -9.22 -0.88 -1.72
N LEU A 17 -9.91 -1.32 -0.64
CA LEU A 17 -11.06 -2.21 -0.76
C LEU A 17 -12.19 -1.57 -1.58
N GLN A 18 -12.49 -0.30 -1.32
CA GLN A 18 -13.53 0.41 -2.06
C GLN A 18 -13.16 0.59 -3.53
N ALA A 19 -11.91 0.95 -3.83
CA ALA A 19 -11.43 1.06 -5.20
C ALA A 19 -11.54 -0.28 -5.95
N THR A 20 -11.14 -1.39 -5.33
CA THR A 20 -11.31 -2.73 -5.92
C THR A 20 -12.78 -3.05 -6.19
N SER A 21 -13.70 -2.66 -5.30
CA SER A 21 -15.14 -2.85 -5.53
C SER A 21 -15.72 -2.03 -6.70
N LEU A 22 -14.97 -1.03 -7.16
CA LEU A 22 -15.29 -0.15 -8.29
C LEU A 22 -14.45 -0.50 -9.54
N ASP A 23 -13.81 -1.67 -9.57
CA ASP A 23 -12.89 -2.11 -10.63
C ASP A 23 -11.70 -1.16 -10.87
N LEU A 24 -11.29 -0.44 -9.81
CA LEU A 24 -10.10 0.41 -9.80
C LEU A 24 -8.93 -0.29 -9.10
N MET A 25 -7.73 -0.01 -9.61
CA MET A 25 -6.46 -0.41 -9.04
C MET A 25 -5.90 0.71 -8.16
N VAL A 26 -5.22 0.32 -7.07
CA VAL A 26 -4.55 1.24 -6.17
C VAL A 26 -3.12 0.78 -5.91
N HIS A 27 -2.15 1.60 -6.31
CA HIS A 27 -0.74 1.36 -6.04
C HIS A 27 -0.24 2.36 -4.98
N GLN A 28 0.06 1.84 -3.78
CA GLN A 28 0.60 2.63 -2.67
C GLN A 28 2.13 2.64 -2.71
N MET A 29 2.74 3.82 -2.65
CA MET A 29 4.18 4.01 -2.84
C MET A 29 4.78 4.87 -1.72
N GLY A 30 5.91 4.41 -1.17
CA GLY A 30 6.74 5.19 -0.24
C GLY A 30 7.90 5.94 -0.92
N GLY A 31 8.19 5.65 -2.19
CA GLY A 31 9.28 6.28 -2.95
C GLY A 31 8.92 7.66 -3.50
N PHE A 32 8.67 8.65 -2.64
CA PHE A 32 8.36 10.03 -3.02
C PHE A 32 9.11 11.04 -2.13
N SER A 33 9.14 12.31 -2.54
CA SER A 33 9.72 13.39 -1.73
C SER A 33 8.64 14.04 -0.87
N ALA A 34 8.61 13.68 0.42
CA ALA A 34 7.67 14.26 1.38
C ALA A 34 7.85 15.78 1.52
N GLU A 35 9.09 16.26 1.47
CA GLU A 35 9.44 17.69 1.51
C GLU A 35 8.85 18.45 0.32
N LYS A 36 9.10 17.98 -0.92
CA LYS A 36 8.52 18.62 -2.12
C LYS A 36 7.00 18.54 -2.13
N THR A 37 6.42 17.43 -1.68
CA THR A 37 4.96 17.31 -1.55
C THR A 37 4.42 18.35 -0.55
N ALA A 38 5.07 18.52 0.60
CA ALA A 38 4.63 19.51 1.58
C ALA A 38 4.72 20.95 1.04
N GLU A 39 5.83 21.28 0.36
CA GLU A 39 6.03 22.59 -0.27
C GLU A 39 4.97 22.88 -1.35
N LEU A 40 4.84 21.98 -2.33
CA LEU A 40 3.96 22.18 -3.49
C LEU A 40 2.48 22.26 -3.12
N PHE A 41 2.05 21.47 -2.13
CA PHE A 41 0.66 21.42 -1.69
C PHE A 41 0.39 22.27 -0.44
N SER A 42 1.37 23.03 0.05
CA SER A 42 1.25 23.85 1.25
C SER A 42 0.72 23.06 2.46
N ILE A 43 1.24 21.84 2.66
CA ILE A 43 0.82 20.96 3.75
C ILE A 43 1.38 21.52 5.07
N PRO A 44 0.54 21.76 6.09
CA PRO A 44 1.03 22.25 7.39
C PRO A 44 1.97 21.25 8.08
N ASP A 45 2.98 21.76 8.80
CA ASP A 45 4.03 20.98 9.50
C ASP A 45 3.50 19.91 10.47
N GLN A 46 2.27 20.08 10.96
CA GLN A 46 1.61 19.13 11.86
C GLN A 46 1.14 17.84 11.16
N PHE A 47 1.19 17.76 9.83
CA PHE A 47 0.82 16.59 9.06
C PHE A 47 2.05 15.89 8.47
N THR A 48 1.99 14.56 8.41
CA THR A 48 3.04 13.74 7.82
C THR A 48 2.48 13.00 6.62
N SER A 49 3.07 13.23 5.44
CA SER A 49 2.74 12.48 4.23
C SER A 49 3.31 11.06 4.37
N MET A 50 2.44 10.04 4.37
CA MET A 50 2.83 8.65 4.61
C MET A 50 3.14 7.87 3.34
N ALA A 51 2.35 8.11 2.29
CA ALA A 51 2.44 7.43 1.00
C ALA A 51 1.77 8.26 -0.09
N ILE A 52 2.13 7.99 -1.34
CA ILE A 52 1.37 8.41 -2.52
C ILE A 52 0.61 7.20 -3.05
N MET A 53 -0.64 7.40 -3.44
CA MET A 53 -1.51 6.33 -3.94
C MET A 53 -1.94 6.69 -5.36
N ALA A 54 -1.47 5.94 -6.35
CA ALA A 54 -1.98 6.03 -7.71
C ALA A 54 -3.28 5.23 -7.81
N VAL A 55 -4.35 5.85 -8.32
CA VAL A 55 -5.69 5.24 -8.45
C VAL A 55 -6.14 5.37 -9.90
N GLY A 56 -6.59 4.27 -10.49
CA GLY A 56 -7.06 4.27 -11.87
C GLY A 56 -7.50 2.89 -12.34
N TYR A 57 -7.99 2.81 -13.57
CA TYR A 57 -8.33 1.54 -14.20
C TYR A 57 -7.07 0.78 -14.62
N GLN A 58 -7.17 -0.55 -14.66
CA GLN A 58 -6.12 -1.41 -15.21
C GLN A 58 -5.83 -1.02 -16.67
N LEU A 59 -4.55 -0.99 -17.03
CA LEU A 59 -4.17 -0.83 -18.42
C LEU A 59 -4.53 -2.09 -19.22
N PRO A 60 -5.01 -1.94 -20.47
CA PRO A 60 -5.04 -3.05 -21.41
C PRO A 60 -3.67 -3.75 -21.52
N GLU A 61 -3.65 -5.07 -21.66
CA GLU A 61 -2.41 -5.86 -21.67
C GLU A 61 -1.42 -5.41 -22.74
N ASP A 62 -1.92 -5.01 -23.91
CA ASP A 62 -1.12 -4.49 -25.04
C ASP A 62 -0.46 -3.14 -24.75
N LYS A 63 -0.83 -2.47 -23.65
CA LYS A 63 -0.24 -1.20 -23.20
C LYS A 63 0.70 -1.34 -22.01
N ILE A 64 0.86 -2.56 -21.48
CA ILE A 64 1.81 -2.83 -20.40
C ILE A 64 3.17 -3.09 -21.04
N THR A 65 4.22 -2.45 -20.52
CA THR A 65 5.58 -2.65 -21.04
C THR A 65 6.07 -4.06 -20.72
N GLU A 66 6.94 -4.63 -21.56
CA GLU A 66 7.48 -5.99 -21.35
C GLU A 66 8.11 -6.16 -19.95
N GLU A 67 8.82 -5.13 -19.46
CA GLU A 67 9.42 -5.13 -18.11
C GLU A 67 8.36 -5.21 -16.99
N MET A 68 7.19 -4.59 -17.18
CA MET A 68 6.12 -4.59 -16.19
C MET A 68 5.24 -5.83 -16.27
N MET A 69 5.14 -6.47 -17.43
CA MET A 69 4.31 -7.67 -17.64
C MET A 69 4.65 -8.79 -16.66
N GLU A 70 5.93 -9.11 -16.48
CA GLU A 70 6.34 -10.18 -15.56
C GLU A 70 5.84 -9.92 -14.14
N ARG A 71 5.95 -8.67 -13.66
CA ARG A 71 5.52 -8.28 -12.31
C ARG A 71 4.01 -8.23 -12.16
N GLU A 72 3.30 -7.82 -13.21
CA GLU A 72 1.85 -7.70 -13.21
C GLU A 72 1.17 -9.07 -13.03
N PHE A 73 1.67 -10.07 -13.75
CA PHE A 73 1.11 -11.43 -13.73
C PHE A 73 1.77 -12.36 -12.71
N LEU A 74 2.72 -11.85 -11.93
CA LEU A 74 3.41 -12.67 -10.93
C LEU A 74 2.42 -13.12 -9.86
N GLU A 75 2.40 -14.43 -9.59
CA GLU A 75 1.58 -14.99 -8.54
C GLU A 75 1.92 -14.37 -7.18
N ARG A 76 0.87 -13.96 -6.46
CA ARG A 76 1.03 -13.30 -5.16
C ARG A 76 1.48 -14.32 -4.11
N ARG A 77 2.76 -14.28 -3.74
CA ARG A 77 3.32 -15.09 -2.64
C ARG A 77 3.26 -14.35 -1.30
N ARG A 78 3.05 -15.08 -0.21
CA ARG A 78 3.11 -14.61 1.19
C ARG A 78 3.97 -15.56 1.99
N ASN A 79 4.55 -15.05 3.07
CA ASN A 79 5.22 -15.89 4.04
C ASN A 79 4.20 -16.84 4.69
N PRO A 80 4.60 -18.07 5.07
CA PRO A 80 3.79 -18.96 5.88
C PRO A 80 3.27 -18.28 7.15
N LEU A 81 2.04 -18.61 7.57
CA LEU A 81 1.45 -18.01 8.77
C LEU A 81 2.30 -18.25 10.03
N ALA A 82 2.89 -19.44 10.14
CA ALA A 82 3.77 -19.81 11.25
C ALA A 82 5.00 -18.89 11.42
N GLU A 83 5.38 -18.11 10.40
CA GLU A 83 6.47 -17.13 10.51
C GLU A 83 6.04 -15.79 11.12
N GLN A 84 4.74 -15.47 11.10
CA GLN A 84 4.23 -14.16 11.50
C GLN A 84 3.22 -14.22 12.66
N PHE A 85 2.66 -15.38 12.95
CA PHE A 85 1.65 -15.59 13.98
C PHE A 85 2.16 -16.56 15.05
N PHE A 86 2.09 -16.14 16.31
CA PHE A 86 2.60 -16.88 17.47
C PHE A 86 1.50 -17.17 18.50
N ASP A 87 1.64 -18.28 19.24
CA ASP A 87 0.69 -18.74 20.26
C ASP A 87 1.26 -18.61 21.68
N GLY A 88 0.66 -17.69 22.46
CA GLY A 88 0.97 -17.45 23.88
C GLY A 88 2.26 -16.68 24.15
N GLU A 89 3.30 -16.85 23.32
CA GLU A 89 4.60 -16.19 23.49
C GLU A 89 5.27 -15.88 22.15
N TRP A 90 6.10 -14.82 22.13
CA TRP A 90 6.82 -14.41 20.92
C TRP A 90 7.78 -15.50 20.44
N GLY A 91 7.74 -15.82 19.15
CA GLY A 91 8.62 -16.81 18.54
C GLY A 91 8.16 -18.26 18.68
N LYS A 92 7.00 -18.52 19.28
CA LYS A 92 6.36 -19.85 19.28
C LYS A 92 5.26 -19.90 18.21
N PRO A 93 5.50 -20.51 17.03
CA PRO A 93 4.54 -20.48 15.92
C PRO A 93 3.19 -21.11 16.26
N ILE A 94 2.14 -20.61 15.63
CA ILE A 94 0.86 -21.33 15.55
C ILE A 94 1.06 -22.70 14.84
N ARG A 95 0.28 -23.70 15.25
CA ARG A 95 0.30 -25.06 14.65
C ARG A 95 -0.60 -25.16 13.44
#